data_AF-A0AAU0RAC8-F1
#
_entry.id   AF-A0AAU0RAC8-F1
#
_cell.length_a   1.000
_cell.length_b   1.000
_cell.length_c   1.000
_cell.angle_alpha   90.00
_cell.angle_beta   90.00
_cell.angle_gamma   90.00
#
_symmetry.space_group_name_H-M   'P 1'
#
loop_
_entity.id
_entity.type
_entity.pdbx_description
1 polymer ?
#
loop_
_entity_poly.entity_id
_entity_poly.type
_entity_poly.pdbx_seq_one_letter_code
_entity_poly.pdbx_strand_id
1 'polypeptide(L)' 'MRRLALIALILLSLSSVAQVSMTVQLPPTGVVQKAHLWNMLLVSTSSSPILVKIEVIMTDVTTNQPILTALSRTITLTS' A
#
# COMPACT_ATOMS: atom_id res chain seq x y z
N MET A 1 34.44 -1.08 24.11
CA MET A 1 32.99 -0.93 24.41
C MET A 1 32.30 0.13 23.55
N ARG A 2 32.65 1.42 23.66
CA ARG A 2 31.91 2.53 22.99
C ARG A 2 31.91 2.49 21.45
N ARG A 3 33.01 2.06 20.82
CA ARG A 3 33.13 1.92 19.35
C ARG A 3 32.27 0.78 18.79
N LEU A 4 32.17 -0.33 19.53
CA LEU A 4 31.32 -1.46 19.15
C LEU A 4 29.84 -1.10 19.20
N ALA A 5 29.44 -0.31 20.20
CA ALA A 5 28.06 0.21 20.29
C ALA A 5 27.70 1.13 19.11
N LEU A 6 28.63 1.98 18.66
CA LEU A 6 28.42 2.83 17.48
C LEU A 6 28.34 2.02 16.18
N ILE A 7 29.17 0.99 16.03
CA ILE A 7 29.13 0.10 14.86
C ILE A 7 27.80 -0.68 14.83
N ALA A 8 27.34 -1.19 15.98
CA ALA A 8 26.07 -1.87 16.09
C ALA A 8 24.88 -0.94 15.75
N LEU A 9 24.91 0.32 16.21
CA LEU A 9 23.88 1.31 15.92
C LEU A 9 23.81 1.65 14.42
N ILE A 10 24.96 1.73 13.74
CA ILE A 10 25.02 1.93 12.28
C ILE A 10 24.44 0.72 11.55
N LEU A 11 24.81 -0.50 11.95
CA LEU A 11 24.31 -1.74 11.32
C LEU A 11 22.79 -1.91 11.46
N LEU A 12 22.19 -1.43 12.56
CA LEU A 12 20.73 -1.43 12.77
C LEU A 12 19.97 -0.53 11.79
N SER A 13 20.59 0.55 11.29
CA SER A 13 19.97 1.48 10.34
C SER A 13 19.89 0.93 8.90
N LEU A 14 20.68 -0.10 8.56
CA LEU A 14 20.64 -0.74 7.24
C LEU A 14 19.40 -1.64 7.05
N SER A 15 18.68 -1.95 8.12
CA SER A 15 17.48 -2.81 8.11
C SER A 15 16.18 -2.03 7.87
N SER A 16 16.23 -0.83 7.29
CA SER A 16 15.02 -0.05 7.02
C SER A 16 14.14 -0.79 6.00
N VAL A 17 13.10 -1.44 6.49
CA VAL A 17 12.07 -2.08 5.67
C VAL A 17 11.36 -0.98 4.89
N ALA A 18 11.41 -1.05 3.57
CA ALA A 18 10.80 -0.06 2.70
C ALA A 18 9.30 0.10 2.99
N GLN A 19 8.86 1.34 3.16
CA GLN A 19 7.46 1.67 3.42
C GLN A 19 6.73 1.76 2.07
N VAL A 20 5.71 0.94 1.88
CA VAL A 20 4.78 1.07 0.76
C VAL A 20 3.66 2.00 1.19
N SER A 21 3.51 3.13 0.51
CA SER A 21 2.40 4.06 0.73
C SER A 21 1.33 3.84 -0.34
N MET A 22 0.07 3.80 0.09
CA MET A 22 -1.10 3.62 -0.77
C MET A 22 -2.07 4.77 -0.50
N THR A 23 -2.35 5.58 -1.51
CA THR A 23 -3.35 6.65 -1.44
C THR A 23 -4.44 6.39 -2.46
N VAL A 24 -5.68 6.27 -2.00
CA VAL A 24 -6.86 6.22 -2.87
C VAL A 24 -7.28 7.65 -3.19
N GLN A 25 -7.37 7.99 -4.47
CA GLN A 25 -7.80 9.32 -4.91
C GLN A 25 -9.26 9.27 -5.36
N LEU A 26 -10.13 9.98 -4.63
CA LEU A 26 -11.52 10.21 -5.06
C LEU A 26 -11.59 11.57 -5.79
N PRO A 27 -12.05 11.62 -7.05
CA PRO A 27 -12.28 12.90 -7.73
C PRO A 27 -13.35 13.71 -6.98
N PRO A 28 -13.16 15.04 -6.80
CA PRO A 28 -14.18 15.91 -6.22
C PRO A 28 -15.27 16.16 -7.26
N THR A 29 -16.15 15.19 -7.46
CA THR A 29 -17.38 15.38 -8.24
C THR A 29 -18.55 14.92 -7.39
N GLY A 30 -19.32 15.90 -6.91
CA GLY A 30 -20.64 15.65 -6.38
C GLY A 30 -21.50 14.94 -7.43
N VAL A 31 -22.37 14.06 -6.95
CA VAL A 31 -23.36 13.27 -7.69
C VAL A 31 -22.81 11.96 -8.28
N VAL A 32 -23.04 10.91 -7.49
CA VAL A 32 -23.15 9.51 -7.87
C VAL A 32 -24.03 9.37 -9.12
N GLN A 33 -23.44 9.09 -10.30
CA GLN A 33 -24.24 8.63 -11.45
C GLN A 33 -23.48 7.89 -12.56
N LYS A 34 -22.20 7.59 -12.40
CA LYS A 34 -21.46 6.72 -13.32
C LYS A 34 -20.50 5.85 -12.51
N ALA A 35 -20.25 4.61 -12.93
CA ALA A 35 -19.29 3.72 -12.28
C ALA A 35 -17.94 4.45 -12.16
N HIS A 36 -17.66 5.00 -10.98
CA HIS A 36 -16.46 5.77 -10.75
C HIS A 36 -15.30 4.76 -10.67
N LEU A 37 -14.36 4.89 -11.59
CA LEU A 37 -13.14 4.10 -11.56
C LEU A 37 -12.31 4.56 -10.36
N TRP A 38 -12.01 3.63 -9.46
CA TRP A 38 -11.15 3.88 -8.31
C TRP A 38 -9.70 3.87 -8.79
N ASN A 39 -9.11 5.04 -8.95
CA ASN A 39 -7.69 5.15 -9.25
C ASN A 39 -6.89 4.93 -7.97
N MET A 40 -6.01 3.92 -7.96
CA MET A 40 -5.12 3.61 -6.85
C MET A 40 -3.67 3.77 -7.31
N LEU A 41 -2.88 4.55 -6.56
CA LEU A 41 -1.45 4.70 -6.78
C LEU A 41 -0.70 3.91 -5.70
N LEU A 42 0.13 2.94 -6.12
CA LEU A 42 1.00 2.17 -5.26
C LEU A 42 2.45 2.51 -5.60
N VAL A 43 3.21 2.96 -4.60
CA VAL A 43 4.63 3.31 -4.77
C VAL A 43 5.47 2.54 -3.76
N SER A 44 6.55 1.93 -4.25
CA SER A 44 7.57 1.27 -3.44
C SER A 44 8.82 2.15 -3.37
N THR A 45 9.34 2.41 -2.17
CA THR A 45 10.63 3.10 -1.98
C THR A 45 11.80 2.13 -1.80
N SER A 46 11.57 0.83 -2.04
CA SER A 46 12.59 -0.21 -1.93
C SER A 46 13.52 -0.18 -3.13
N SER A 47 14.82 -0.38 -2.91
CA SER A 47 15.80 -0.60 -3.98
C SER A 47 15.67 -1.95 -4.68
N SER A 48 14.84 -2.85 -4.13
CA SER A 48 14.59 -4.20 -4.67
C SER A 48 13.11 -4.35 -5.08
N PRO A 49 12.80 -5.08 -6.16
CA PRO A 49 11.43 -5.35 -6.57
C PRO A 49 10.61 -6.01 -5.45
N ILE A 50 9.38 -5.53 -5.24
CA ILE A 50 8.45 -6.09 -4.23
C ILE A 50 7.25 -6.72 -4.94
N LEU A 51 6.90 -7.94 -4.54
CA LEU A 51 5.67 -8.61 -4.97
C LEU A 51 4.52 -8.22 -4.05
N VAL A 52 3.46 -7.64 -4.62
CA VAL A 52 2.29 -7.16 -3.88
C VAL A 52 1.02 -7.78 -4.44
N LYS A 53 0.05 -8.05 -3.56
CA LYS A 53 -1.31 -8.46 -3.92
C LYS A 53 -2.29 -7.49 -3.26
N ILE A 54 -3.26 -7.01 -4.02
CA ILE A 54 -4.27 -6.06 -3.55
C ILE A 54 -5.55 -6.84 -3.23
N GLU A 55 -6.06 -6.64 -2.01
CA GLU A 55 -7.36 -7.13 -1.57
C GLU A 55 -8.28 -5.93 -1.37
N VAL A 56 -9.44 -5.96 -2.03
CA VAL A 56 -10.48 -4.93 -1.93
C VAL A 56 -11.73 -5.58 -1.38
N ILE A 57 -12.18 -5.09 -0.22
CA ILE A 57 -13.45 -5.47 0.38
C ILE A 57 -14.32 -4.21 0.43
N MET A 58 -15.45 -4.24 -0.25
CA MET A 58 -16.47 -3.20 -0.19
C MET A 58 -17.59 -3.70 0.71
N THR A 59 -17.96 -2.90 1.71
CA THR A 59 -19.07 -3.19 2.62
C THR A 59 -20.21 -2.19 2.41
N ASP A 60 -21.44 -2.67 2.58
CA ASP A 60 -22.60 -1.80 2.71
C ASP A 60 -22.54 -1.07 4.05
N VAL A 61 -22.63 0.27 4.01
CA VAL A 61 -22.57 1.14 5.20
C VAL A 61 -23.70 0.90 6.20
N THR A 62 -24.84 0.39 5.74
CA THR A 62 -26.04 0.20 6.56
C THR A 62 -26.01 -1.15 7.27
N THR A 63 -25.64 -2.19 6.54
CA THR A 63 -25.69 -3.58 7.03
C THR A 63 -24.33 -4.12 7.46
N ASN A 64 -23.24 -3.40 7.18
CA ASN A 64 -21.85 -3.85 7.32
C ASN A 64 -21.54 -5.17 6.60
N GLN A 65 -22.41 -5.60 5.69
CA GLN A 65 -22.18 -6.82 4.92
C GLN A 65 -21.24 -6.54 3.76
N PRO A 66 -20.27 -7.45 3.48
CA PRO A 66 -19.42 -7.33 2.31
C PRO A 66 -20.24 -7.55 1.04
N ILE A 67 -20.29 -6.52 0.20
CA ILE A 67 -21.01 -6.54 -1.09
C ILE A 67 -20.09 -6.89 -2.26
N LEU A 68 -18.77 -6.73 -2.09
CA LEU A 68 -17.78 -7.12 -3.09
C LEU A 68 -16.47 -7.48 -2.40
N THR A 69 -15.90 -8.61 -2.81
CA THR A 69 -14.54 -9.02 -2.46
C THR A 69 -13.79 -9.26 -3.75
N ALA A 70 -12.71 -8.52 -3.97
CA ALA A 70 -11.85 -8.65 -5.14
C ALA A 70 -10.40 -8.83 -4.73
N LEU A 71 -9.71 -9.71 -5.45
CA LEU A 71 -8.28 -9.96 -5.30
C LEU A 71 -7.60 -9.67 -6.62
N SER A 72 -6.50 -8.91 -6.59
CA SER A 72 -5.66 -8.73 -7.76
C SER A 72 -4.79 -9.96 -8.02
N ARG A 73 -4.25 -10.04 -9.24
CA ARG A 73 -3.02 -10.82 -9.49
C ARG A 73 -1.85 -10.24 -8.69
N THR A 74 -0.78 -11.00 -8.55
CA THR A 74 0.48 -10.47 -8.01
C THR A 74 1.03 -9.40 -8.96
N ILE A 75 1.39 -8.25 -8.41
CA ILE A 75 1.97 -7.11 -9.12
C ILE A 75 3.39 -6.94 -8.58
N THR A 76 4.36 -6.77 -9.47
CA THR A 76 5.73 -6.43 -9.07
C THR A 76 5.87 -4.91 -9.07
N LEU A 77 6.20 -4.33 -7.92
CA LEU A 77 6.56 -2.92 -7.79
C LEU A 77 8.07 -2.79 -7.93
N THR A 78 8.51 -2.09 -8.97
CA THR A 78 9.90 -1.69 -9.19
C THR A 78 10.09 -0.24 -8.73
N SER A 79 11.29 0.11 -8.27
CA SER A 79 11.63 1.49 -7.86
C SER A 79 11.65 2.44 -9.04
#